data_AF-A0A553GV89-F1
#
_entry.id   AF-A0A553GV89-F1
#
_cell.length_a   1.000
_cell.length_b   1.000
_cell.length_c   1.000
_cell.angle_alpha   90.00
_cell.angle_beta   90.00
_cell.angle_gamma   90.00
#
_symmetry.space_group_name_H-M   'P 1'
#
loop_
_entity.id
_entity.type
_entity.pdbx_description
1 polymer ?
#
loop_
_entity_poly.entity_id
_entity_poly.type
_entity_poly.pdbx_seq_one_letter_code
_entity_poly.pdbx_strand_id
1 'polypeptide(L)'
;MSGRLLFYAFLLIAAGVLVKMMVPTYVIRNDQGITIVRFSGPWRYDFHEGIMSALAAAQVRNCKYYRYQPNIFGENEFLIHCSSDKQHWVGYMVWPKTSKVLGPAKVD
;
A
#
# COMPACT_ATOMS: atom_id res chain seq x y z
N MET A 1 -58.20 8.56 16.47
CA MET A 1 -57.54 9.76 15.91
C MET A 1 -56.05 9.46 15.88
N SER A 2 -55.46 9.02 14.76
CA SER A 2 -55.10 9.86 13.60
C SER A 2 -54.19 11.00 14.07
N GLY A 3 -52.90 11.07 13.75
CA GLY A 3 -52.23 10.73 12.50
C GLY A 3 -51.56 12.01 11.98
N ARG A 4 -50.29 11.90 11.56
CA ARG A 4 -49.58 12.85 10.68
C ARG A 4 -49.34 14.27 11.22
N LEU A 5 -48.21 14.52 11.87
CA LEU A 5 -47.56 15.85 11.82
C LEU A 5 -46.10 15.90 12.27
N LEU A 6 -45.33 14.81 12.07
CA LEU A 6 -43.86 14.86 12.11
C LEU A 6 -43.26 14.11 10.90
N PHE A 7 -43.95 14.17 9.75
CA PHE A 7 -43.33 14.05 8.44
C PHE A 7 -42.85 15.45 8.07
N TYR A 8 -41.67 15.58 7.45
CA TYR A 8 -40.95 16.83 7.15
C TYR A 8 -39.97 17.35 8.22
N ALA A 9 -39.04 16.48 8.60
CA ALA A 9 -37.63 16.91 8.69
C ALA A 9 -36.76 15.99 7.81
N PHE A 10 -37.29 15.63 6.64
CA PHE A 10 -36.55 15.04 5.52
C PHE A 10 -36.17 16.17 4.57
N LEU A 11 -35.24 17.02 4.97
CA LEU A 11 -34.64 18.00 4.06
C LEU A 11 -33.14 18.10 4.35
N LEU A 12 -32.40 17.47 3.44
CA LEU A 12 -31.02 17.79 3.06
C LEU A 12 -29.89 17.36 4.03
N ILE A 13 -29.69 16.05 4.21
CA ILE A 13 -28.31 15.54 4.39
C ILE A 13 -27.72 15.39 2.98
N ALA A 14 -27.37 16.54 2.41
CA ALA A 14 -26.64 16.62 1.16
C ALA A 14 -25.22 16.09 1.38
N ALA A 15 -24.88 15.09 0.55
CA ALA A 15 -23.58 14.87 -0.06
C ALA A 15 -22.32 15.04 0.79
N GLY A 16 -21.60 13.93 0.96
CA GLY A 16 -20.16 13.97 1.16
C GLY A 16 -19.73 13.48 2.53
N VAL A 17 -19.99 12.22 2.82
CA VAL A 17 -19.02 11.46 3.61
C VAL A 17 -17.74 11.47 2.79
N LEU A 18 -16.89 12.47 3.02
CA LEU A 18 -15.47 12.38 2.70
C LEU A 18 -14.98 11.21 3.54
N VAL A 19 -15.00 10.01 2.95
CA VAL A 19 -14.14 8.91 3.39
C VAL A 19 -12.75 9.49 3.26
N LYS A 20 -12.28 10.08 4.36
CA LYS A 20 -10.90 10.47 4.57
C LYS A 20 -10.16 9.17 4.33
N MET A 21 -9.66 8.98 3.11
CA MET A 21 -8.69 7.94 2.82
C MET A 21 -7.49 8.32 3.65
N MET A 22 -7.53 7.89 4.90
CA MET A 22 -6.40 7.84 5.78
C MET A 22 -5.51 6.79 5.14
N VAL A 23 -4.73 7.23 4.16
CA VAL A 23 -3.56 6.51 3.71
C VAL A 23 -2.61 6.66 4.89
N PRO A 24 -2.38 5.63 5.73
CA PRO A 24 -1.33 5.70 6.70
C PRO A 24 -0.04 6.01 5.94
N THR A 25 0.61 7.11 6.28
CA THR A 25 1.96 7.43 5.82
C THR A 25 2.89 6.41 6.46
N TYR A 26 3.14 5.30 5.78
CA TYR A 26 4.02 4.24 6.27
C TYR A 26 5.46 4.74 6.34
N VAL A 27 6.06 4.73 7.52
CA VAL A 27 7.48 5.08 7.73
C VAL A 27 8.30 3.81 7.69
N ILE A 28 8.98 3.54 6.57
CA ILE A 28 10.10 2.59 6.60
C ILE A 28 11.25 3.30 7.28
N ARG A 29 11.45 3.04 8.58
CA ARG A 29 12.63 3.53 9.31
C ARG A 29 13.84 2.77 8.81
N ASN A 30 14.56 3.35 7.85
CA ASN A 30 16.02 3.32 7.95
C ASN A 30 16.43 4.52 8.83
N ASP A 31 17.57 4.42 9.51
CA ASP A 31 18.12 5.46 10.40
C ASP A 31 18.40 6.81 9.67
N GLN A 32 18.07 6.93 8.38
CA GLN A 32 18.43 8.03 7.49
C GLN A 32 17.24 8.81 6.92
N GLY A 33 16.00 8.57 7.39
CA GLY A 33 14.85 9.48 7.17
C GLY A 33 14.35 9.69 5.73
N ILE A 34 14.93 9.00 4.73
CA ILE A 34 14.63 9.17 3.31
C ILE A 34 14.12 7.85 2.74
N THR A 35 12.84 7.53 2.95
CA THR A 35 12.23 6.36 2.29
C THR A 35 10.77 6.61 1.87
N ILE A 36 9.96 7.32 2.68
CA ILE A 36 8.52 7.53 2.37
C ILE A 36 8.31 8.46 1.16
N VAL A 37 9.08 9.54 1.04
CA VAL A 37 8.89 10.55 -0.01
C VAL A 37 9.16 9.98 -1.41
N ARG A 38 10.04 8.97 -1.51
CA ARG A 38 10.40 8.35 -2.80
C ARG A 38 9.32 7.42 -3.36
N PHE A 39 8.40 6.94 -2.52
CA PHE A 39 7.36 5.97 -2.91
C PHE A 39 5.96 6.52 -2.58
N SER A 40 5.64 7.70 -3.10
CA SER A 40 4.38 8.41 -2.80
C SER A 40 3.24 8.12 -3.79
N GLY A 41 3.47 7.28 -4.81
CA GLY A 41 2.45 6.92 -5.81
C GLY A 41 1.35 6.00 -5.27
N PRO A 42 0.27 5.74 -6.03
CA PRO A 42 -0.77 4.80 -5.62
C PRO A 42 -0.21 3.37 -5.54
N TRP A 43 -0.69 2.59 -4.57
CA TRP A 43 -0.42 1.16 -4.51
C TRP A 43 -1.01 0.45 -5.73
N ARG A 44 -0.18 -0.37 -6.35
CA ARG A 44 -0.53 -1.27 -7.44
C ARG A 44 -0.68 -2.70 -6.93
N TYR A 45 -1.64 -3.42 -7.52
CA TYR A 45 -2.05 -4.76 -7.08
C TYR A 45 -2.01 -5.78 -8.23
N ASP A 46 -1.63 -5.34 -9.43
CA ASP A 46 -1.49 -6.15 -10.62
C ASP A 46 -0.21 -7.01 -10.59
N PHE A 47 -0.20 -8.04 -11.44
CA PHE A 47 0.96 -8.91 -11.57
C PHE A 47 2.13 -8.17 -12.23
N HIS A 48 3.33 -8.27 -11.64
CA HIS A 48 4.54 -7.71 -12.20
C HIS A 48 5.66 -8.76 -12.22
N GLU A 49 5.95 -9.30 -13.40
CA GLU A 49 6.87 -10.41 -13.60
C GLU A 49 8.26 -10.15 -13.00
N GLY A 50 8.85 -8.99 -13.27
CA GLY A 50 10.19 -8.65 -12.77
C GLY A 50 10.29 -8.61 -11.24
N ILE A 51 9.24 -8.15 -10.55
CA ILE A 51 9.19 -8.13 -9.08
C ILE A 51 9.15 -9.57 -8.57
N MET A 52 8.27 -10.39 -9.14
CA MET A 52 8.10 -11.79 -8.72
C MET A 52 9.36 -12.62 -8.95
N SER A 53 10.02 -12.43 -10.09
CA SER A 53 11.30 -13.08 -10.41
C SER A 53 12.40 -12.69 -9.41
N ALA A 54 12.54 -11.41 -9.10
CA ALA A 54 13.52 -10.94 -8.12
C ALA A 54 13.25 -11.44 -6.70
N LEU A 55 11.99 -11.46 -6.26
CA LEU A 55 11.60 -12.02 -4.96
C LEU A 55 11.89 -13.53 -4.88
N ALA A 56 11.61 -14.27 -5.96
CA ALA A 56 11.91 -15.69 -6.04
C ALA A 56 13.43 -15.97 -6.02
N ALA A 57 14.22 -15.19 -6.77
CA ALA A 57 15.68 -15.29 -6.79
C ALA A 57 16.28 -15.00 -5.40
N ALA A 58 15.70 -14.04 -4.67
CA ALA A 58 16.07 -13.74 -3.28
C ALA A 58 15.48 -14.72 -2.25
N GLN A 59 14.80 -15.78 -2.69
CA GLN A 59 14.16 -16.80 -1.85
C GLN A 59 13.19 -16.22 -0.82
N VAL A 60 12.51 -15.12 -1.16
CA VAL A 60 11.48 -14.54 -0.29
C VAL A 60 10.30 -15.49 -0.21
N ARG A 61 10.11 -16.07 0.97
CA ARG A 61 8.99 -16.96 1.29
C ARG A 61 7.85 -16.15 1.92
N ASN A 62 6.65 -16.71 1.93
CA ASN A 62 5.46 -16.12 2.57
C ASN A 62 4.90 -14.84 1.91
N CYS A 63 5.16 -14.65 0.62
CA CYS A 63 4.60 -13.53 -0.16
C CYS A 63 3.39 -13.93 -1.00
N LYS A 64 2.33 -14.39 -0.33
CA LYS A 64 1.11 -14.83 -1.03
C LYS A 64 0.31 -13.66 -1.59
N TYR A 65 0.26 -12.57 -0.84
CA TYR A 65 -0.38 -11.33 -1.22
C TYR A 65 0.69 -10.25 -1.27
N TYR A 66 0.72 -9.48 -2.36
CA TYR A 66 1.62 -8.35 -2.44
C TYR A 66 0.93 -7.16 -3.10
N ARG A 67 1.49 -5.98 -2.81
CA ARG A 67 1.18 -4.71 -3.47
C ARG A 67 2.48 -3.93 -3.60
N TYR A 68 2.57 -3.05 -4.58
CA TYR A 68 3.81 -2.31 -4.82
C TYR A 68 3.60 -0.85 -5.18
N GLN A 69 4.62 -0.04 -4.92
CA GLN A 69 4.73 1.34 -5.36
C GLN A 69 6.05 1.51 -6.12
N PRO A 70 6.04 2.07 -7.34
CA PRO A 70 7.27 2.45 -8.02
C PRO A 70 7.92 3.66 -7.33
N ASN A 71 9.25 3.75 -7.41
CA ASN A 71 9.98 4.96 -7.03
C ASN A 71 9.60 6.10 -7.99
N ILE A 72 9.36 7.29 -7.44
CA ILE A 72 9.02 8.49 -8.23
C ILE A 72 10.22 9.08 -9.00
N PHE A 73 11.45 8.76 -8.59
CA PHE A 73 12.68 9.31 -9.17
C PHE A 73 13.46 8.32 -10.05
N GLY A 74 13.10 7.04 -10.03
CA GLY A 74 13.89 5.99 -10.66
C GLY A 74 13.00 4.95 -11.31
N GLU A 75 13.25 4.69 -12.59
CA GLU A 75 12.67 3.54 -13.26
C GLU A 75 13.32 2.28 -12.67
N ASN A 76 12.49 1.33 -12.24
CA ASN A 76 12.92 -0.01 -11.82
C ASN A 76 13.43 -0.17 -10.36
N GLU A 77 12.94 0.68 -9.46
CA GLU A 77 13.00 0.47 -8.02
C GLU A 77 11.57 0.46 -7.47
N PHE A 78 11.26 -0.55 -6.64
CA PHE A 78 9.91 -0.76 -6.14
C PHE A 78 9.91 -0.99 -4.64
N LEU A 79 8.97 -0.33 -3.96
CA LEU A 79 8.58 -0.69 -2.61
C LEU A 79 7.48 -1.74 -2.70
N ILE A 80 7.70 -2.90 -2.08
CA ILE A 80 6.75 -4.01 -2.02
C ILE A 80 6.26 -4.17 -0.59
N HIS A 81 4.94 -4.23 -0.41
CA HIS A 81 4.35 -4.79 0.80
C HIS A 81 3.89 -6.20 0.51
N CYS A 82 4.28 -7.11 1.39
CA CYS A 82 4.16 -8.54 1.23
C CYS A 82 3.48 -9.14 2.47
N SER A 83 2.56 -10.08 2.28
CA SER A 83 1.83 -10.73 3.36
C SER A 83 1.44 -12.17 3.01
N SER A 84 1.39 -13.04 4.01
CA SER A 84 0.86 -14.41 3.88
C SER A 84 -0.65 -14.48 4.14
N ASP A 85 -1.19 -13.55 4.95
CA ASP A 85 -2.53 -13.62 5.54
C ASP A 85 -3.38 -12.35 5.32
N LYS A 86 -2.84 -11.34 4.62
CA LYS A 86 -3.40 -9.98 4.44
C LYS A 86 -3.50 -9.14 5.71
N GLN A 87 -3.07 -9.65 6.86
CA GLN A 87 -3.12 -8.95 8.15
C GLN A 87 -1.72 -8.45 8.56
N HIS A 88 -0.72 -9.31 8.43
CA HIS A 88 0.67 -9.01 8.76
C HIS A 88 1.43 -8.68 7.48
N TRP A 89 1.86 -7.42 7.35
CA TRP A 89 2.59 -6.94 6.18
C TRP A 89 4.07 -6.69 6.52
N VAL A 90 4.94 -7.12 5.63
CA VAL A 90 6.38 -6.80 5.65
C VAL A 90 6.76 -6.05 4.38
N GLY A 91 7.72 -5.15 4.51
CA GLY A 91 8.20 -4.30 3.43
C GLY A 91 9.47 -4.85 2.80
N TYR A 92 9.59 -4.74 1.49
CA TYR A 92 10.81 -5.01 0.73
C TYR A 92 11.08 -3.89 -0.25
N MET A 93 12.35 -3.55 -0.48
CA MET A 93 12.75 -2.79 -1.66
C MET A 93 13.32 -3.75 -2.70
N VAL A 94 12.85 -3.62 -3.94
CA VAL A 94 13.19 -4.55 -5.03
C VAL A 94 13.69 -3.78 -6.24
N TRP A 95 14.81 -4.23 -6.80
CA TRP A 95 15.37 -3.76 -8.07
C TRP A 95 15.40 -4.92 -9.07
N PRO A 96 14.34 -5.10 -9.89
CA PRO A 96 14.22 -6.27 -10.77
C PRO A 96 15.38 -6.48 -11.75
N LYS A 97 16.01 -5.40 -12.24
CA LYS A 97 17.07 -5.48 -13.25
C LYS A 97 18.34 -6.11 -12.70
N THR A 98 18.60 -5.94 -11.41
CA THR A 98 19.78 -6.50 -10.72
C THR A 98 19.42 -7.67 -9.81
N SER A 99 18.14 -8.08 -9.80
CA SER A 99 17.59 -9.06 -8.84
C SER A 99 17.91 -8.75 -7.37
N LYS A 100 18.18 -7.47 -7.05
CA LYS A 100 18.50 -7.06 -5.69
C LYS A 100 17.22 -6.88 -4.89
N VAL A 101 17.20 -7.44 -3.69
CA VAL A 101 16.11 -7.32 -2.72
C VAL A 101 16.69 -6.90 -1.38
N LEU A 102 16.07 -5.90 -0.74
CA LEU A 102 16.38 -5.47 0.62
C LEU A 102 15.14 -5.62 1.50
N GLY A 103 15.31 -6.19 2.69
CA GLY A 103 14.23 -6.50 3.64
C GLY A 103 14.38 -7.91 4.23
N PRO A 104 13.37 -8.42 4.97
CA PRO A 104 12.11 -7.75 5.30
C PRO A 104 12.30 -6.58 6.28
N ALA A 105 11.54 -5.51 6.08
CA ALA A 105 11.34 -4.44 7.05
C ALA A 105 9.93 -4.55 7.66
N LYS A 106 9.77 -4.16 8.93
CA LYS A 106 8.43 -4.03 9.51
C LYS A 106 7.69 -2.87 8.84
N VAL A 107 6.42 -3.09 8.54
CA VAL A 107 5.50 -2.06 8.10
C VAL A 107 4.68 -1.71 9.34
N ASP A 108 5.00 -0.59 9.98
CA ASP A 108 4.27 -0.07 11.15
C ASP A 108 2.90 0.50 10.74
#